data_AF-A0A2E5X4Y0-F1
#
_entry.id   AF-A0A2E5X4Y0-F1
#
_cell.length_a   1.000
_cell.length_b   1.000
_cell.length_c   1.000
_cell.angle_alpha   90.00
_cell.angle_beta   90.00
_cell.angle_gamma   90.00
#
_symmetry.space_group_name_H-M   'P 1'
#
loop_
_entity.id
_entity.type
_entity.pdbx_description
1 polymer ?
#
loop_
_entity_poly.entity_id
_entity_poly.type
_entity_poly.pdbx_seq_one_letter_code
_entity_poly.pdbx_strand_id
1 'polypeptide(L)'
;MPAAGPRALDSAHQSLDRTSPTMLPRFLLPTLLLATPALSLQEEQPPTPAATSQEEAQQPGWTASSLKLRLDAAARWLRDQQEPNSGYYGDKNRGQVETTAWVLRALAECPRHYQHQDGPFISLAIDFLTRHQSSDGSIRDWGTSGAAIRAQTMHAVIALEHFGDEALVKHLERAHAYLGDWDPGVLLGPIYADTEQTRARVTKLLAAGGEDGSWNGPRGPVIETARAMIELSRIYEVVRPRATTTAAARALPAFGEADRMETLGSMTRGALFLIMAGEGSKKGQWGAPDKPDAGISAMVLAALQSLPAPRPAGVQGAIDAGLDWLVSLQNEDGSIHDGKLANYITSASVMALAASREDRHRAALPAARDFLVRLQADEGEGYSEGDLYYGGIGYGGDEKPDLSNLQMALEALAASGLEQDHEAFKRAVKFLERCQNRSESNDTERSVDGQVIVPGNDGGSAYAPGDSPAGFTTLSDGRKVPRSYGSMTYALLKGFIFAGLPRDDPRMQAAWEWVREHYTLDVNPGFEEAPDPAAAYQGLFYYFHTMARALDLYGVETITDKTGQPHAWRRELAGRLVAMQSPEDGSWVNHNAPRWWEGNPVLATSYALLTLGAALPPQSK
;
A
#
# COMPACT_ATOMS: atom_id res chain seq x y z
N MET A 1 44.82 33.04 -23.07
CA MET A 1 44.72 33.83 -24.32
C MET A 1 45.70 33.26 -25.33
N PRO A 2 45.43 33.33 -26.65
CA PRO A 2 44.15 33.38 -27.38
C PRO A 2 44.03 32.09 -28.26
N ALA A 3 43.27 31.91 -29.36
CA ALA A 3 42.23 32.68 -30.04
C ALA A 3 41.32 31.73 -30.88
N ALA A 4 40.15 32.23 -31.30
CA ALA A 4 39.52 32.10 -32.64
C ALA A 4 39.37 30.72 -33.37
N GLY A 5 38.14 30.41 -33.80
CA GLY A 5 37.88 29.74 -35.10
C GLY A 5 38.07 30.72 -36.27
N PRO A 6 37.79 30.39 -37.56
CA PRO A 6 36.43 29.96 -37.97
C PRO A 6 36.35 29.05 -39.24
N ARG A 7 35.13 28.64 -39.64
CA ARG A 7 34.50 28.84 -40.99
C ARG A 7 33.37 27.82 -41.30
N ALA A 8 32.49 28.21 -42.22
CA ALA A 8 31.48 27.39 -42.89
C ALA A 8 31.56 27.67 -44.42
N LEU A 9 30.63 27.09 -45.22
CA LEU A 9 30.58 27.13 -46.71
C LEU A 9 31.66 26.23 -47.36
N ASP A 10 31.53 25.59 -48.54
CA ASP A 10 30.44 25.44 -49.54
C ASP A 10 30.83 24.26 -50.52
N SER A 11 30.09 23.78 -51.55
CA SER A 11 28.77 24.11 -52.12
C SER A 11 28.16 22.96 -52.98
N ALA A 12 26.85 22.74 -52.81
CA ALA A 12 25.77 22.61 -53.83
C ALA A 12 25.78 21.68 -55.09
N HIS A 13 24.54 21.48 -55.61
CA HIS A 13 24.10 21.16 -57.00
C HIS A 13 24.26 19.72 -57.54
N GLN A 14 23.38 19.17 -58.40
CA GLN A 14 22.08 19.54 -59.04
C GLN A 14 21.22 18.23 -59.06
N SER A 15 19.89 18.13 -58.88
CA SER A 15 18.69 18.87 -59.33
C SER A 15 18.32 18.74 -60.83
N LEU A 16 17.25 18.01 -61.15
CA LEU A 16 16.08 18.35 -62.00
C LEU A 16 15.10 17.12 -61.99
N ASP A 17 13.80 17.20 -61.66
CA ASP A 17 12.62 17.77 -62.39
C ASP A 17 12.23 16.97 -63.66
N ARG A 18 11.00 16.51 -63.97
CA ARG A 18 9.60 16.59 -63.42
C ARG A 18 8.86 15.23 -63.70
N THR A 19 7.61 14.90 -63.32
CA THR A 19 6.30 15.62 -63.42
C THR A 19 5.18 15.08 -62.50
N SER A 20 4.16 15.92 -62.31
CA SER A 20 2.85 15.67 -61.65
C SER A 20 1.71 15.82 -62.71
N PRO A 21 0.36 15.87 -62.42
CA PRO A 21 -0.38 15.86 -61.13
C PRO A 21 -1.73 15.06 -61.14
N THR A 22 -2.64 15.40 -60.19
CA THR A 22 -4.14 15.37 -60.19
C THR A 22 -4.97 14.31 -59.40
N MET A 23 -5.69 14.87 -58.40
CA MET A 23 -7.14 14.71 -58.04
C MET A 23 -7.74 13.46 -57.35
N LEU A 24 -8.56 13.74 -56.32
CA LEU A 24 -9.70 12.95 -55.80
C LEU A 24 -11.03 13.37 -56.50
N PRO A 25 -12.09 12.54 -56.49
CA PRO A 25 -13.25 12.82 -55.61
C PRO A 25 -14.03 11.58 -55.05
N ARG A 26 -15.10 11.84 -54.28
CA ARG A 26 -16.06 10.89 -53.64
C ARG A 26 -17.23 10.45 -54.56
N PHE A 27 -17.94 9.36 -54.20
CA PHE A 27 -19.42 9.09 -54.26
C PHE A 27 -19.68 7.55 -54.12
N LEU A 28 -20.83 6.93 -53.73
CA LEU A 28 -22.20 7.23 -53.21
C LEU A 28 -22.46 6.24 -52.01
N LEU A 29 -23.42 6.34 -51.06
CA LEU A 29 -24.91 6.26 -51.05
C LEU A 29 -25.54 4.91 -51.48
N PRO A 30 -26.76 4.51 -51.01
CA PRO A 30 -27.83 5.33 -50.41
C PRO A 30 -28.48 4.83 -49.09
N THR A 31 -29.36 5.67 -48.52
CA THR A 31 -30.30 5.36 -47.42
C THR A 31 -31.68 4.97 -47.99
N LEU A 32 -32.45 4.10 -47.32
CA LEU A 32 -33.90 4.00 -47.53
C LEU A 32 -34.66 3.55 -46.27
N LEU A 33 -35.75 4.24 -45.94
CA LEU A 33 -36.80 3.82 -45.00
C LEU A 33 -37.98 3.26 -45.81
N LEU A 34 -38.72 2.27 -45.27
CA LEU A 34 -40.17 2.17 -45.48
C LEU A 34 -40.88 1.14 -44.56
N ALA A 35 -42.00 1.57 -44.00
CA ALA A 35 -43.23 0.86 -43.56
C ALA A 35 -43.21 -0.57 -42.94
N THR A 36 -44.07 -0.73 -41.92
CA THR A 36 -44.55 -2.01 -41.36
C THR A 36 -45.67 -2.64 -42.22
N PRO A 37 -46.08 -3.89 -41.94
CA PRO A 37 -47.25 -4.06 -41.06
C PRO A 37 -47.09 -5.17 -40.01
N ALA A 38 -48.06 -5.28 -39.10
CA ALA A 38 -48.07 -6.24 -37.99
C ALA A 38 -48.81 -7.54 -38.33
N LEU A 39 -48.55 -8.59 -37.54
CA LEU A 39 -49.43 -9.75 -37.40
C LEU A 39 -49.41 -10.23 -35.94
N SER A 40 -50.59 -10.33 -35.33
CA SER A 40 -50.79 -10.65 -33.91
C SER A 40 -51.33 -12.07 -33.73
N LEU A 41 -50.81 -12.80 -32.75
CA LEU A 41 -51.48 -13.97 -32.17
C LEU A 41 -51.36 -13.93 -30.63
N GLN A 42 -52.48 -13.59 -29.98
CA GLN A 42 -52.88 -14.13 -28.67
C GLN A 42 -53.56 -15.50 -28.94
N GLU A 43 -53.77 -16.42 -28.00
CA GLU A 43 -53.76 -16.44 -26.53
C GLU A 43 -52.80 -17.55 -26.01
N GLU A 44 -52.64 -17.92 -24.73
CA GLU A 44 -53.49 -17.82 -23.52
C GLU A 44 -52.62 -17.87 -22.24
N GLN A 45 -53.04 -17.28 -21.11
CA GLN A 45 -52.35 -17.40 -19.81
C GLN A 45 -53.20 -18.16 -18.77
N PRO A 46 -52.63 -19.08 -17.98
CA PRO A 46 -53.27 -19.60 -16.77
C PRO A 46 -53.27 -18.53 -15.65
N PRO A 47 -54.24 -18.58 -14.71
CA PRO A 47 -54.55 -17.45 -13.82
C PRO A 47 -53.52 -17.23 -12.70
N THR A 48 -53.24 -15.95 -12.43
CA THR A 48 -52.41 -15.48 -11.32
C THR A 48 -53.06 -15.77 -9.95
N PRO A 49 -52.33 -16.24 -8.94
CA PRO A 49 -52.78 -16.20 -7.55
C PRO A 49 -53.03 -14.75 -7.10
N ALA A 50 -54.02 -14.52 -6.25
CA ALA A 50 -54.43 -13.16 -5.86
C ALA A 50 -53.29 -12.39 -5.17
N ALA A 51 -53.01 -11.18 -5.66
CA ALA A 51 -52.04 -10.29 -5.05
C ALA A 51 -52.58 -9.77 -3.70
N THR A 52 -51.93 -10.15 -2.61
CA THR A 52 -52.01 -9.37 -1.37
C THR A 52 -51.32 -8.03 -1.62
N SER A 53 -52.10 -6.96 -1.69
CA SER A 53 -51.61 -5.59 -1.87
C SER A 53 -50.85 -5.11 -0.64
N GLN A 54 -49.59 -5.49 -0.52
CA GLN A 54 -48.59 -4.62 0.08
C GLN A 54 -48.16 -3.60 -0.98
N GLU A 55 -48.04 -2.33 -0.60
CA GLU A 55 -47.56 -1.30 -1.50
C GLU A 55 -46.09 -1.60 -1.83
N GLU A 56 -45.78 -1.82 -3.11
CA GLU A 56 -44.40 -1.85 -3.60
C GLU A 56 -43.80 -0.44 -3.52
N ALA A 57 -43.39 -0.06 -2.31
CA ALA A 57 -42.61 1.15 -2.07
C ALA A 57 -41.39 1.12 -2.99
N GLN A 58 -41.39 1.97 -4.01
CA GLN A 58 -40.39 1.95 -5.08
C GLN A 58 -39.00 2.07 -4.46
N GLN A 59 -38.22 1.00 -4.56
CA GLN A 59 -36.91 0.95 -3.94
C GLN A 59 -36.05 2.10 -4.49
N PRO A 60 -35.36 2.88 -3.63
CA PRO A 60 -34.56 3.99 -4.10
C PRO A 60 -33.51 3.50 -5.10
N GLY A 61 -33.28 4.26 -6.17
CA GLY A 61 -32.28 3.97 -7.20
C GLY A 61 -30.81 4.11 -6.73
N TRP A 62 -30.56 3.92 -5.44
CA TRP A 62 -29.26 3.96 -4.77
C TRP A 62 -29.26 2.99 -3.58
N THR A 63 -28.09 2.45 -3.25
CA THR A 63 -27.87 1.57 -2.10
C THR A 63 -26.91 2.22 -1.11
N ALA A 64 -26.78 1.69 0.11
CA ALA A 64 -25.75 2.15 1.05
C ALA A 64 -24.33 2.08 0.42
N SER A 65 -24.05 1.06 -0.41
CA SER A 65 -22.78 0.92 -1.13
C SER A 65 -22.59 1.99 -2.20
N SER A 66 -23.62 2.32 -3.01
CA SER A 66 -23.50 3.40 -4.01
C SER A 66 -23.45 4.78 -3.35
N LEU A 67 -24.10 4.95 -2.19
CA LEU A 67 -23.99 6.14 -1.35
C LEU A 67 -22.55 6.31 -0.82
N LYS A 68 -21.92 5.23 -0.30
CA LYS A 68 -20.49 5.27 0.07
C LYS A 68 -19.60 5.63 -1.13
N LEU A 69 -19.84 5.08 -2.32
CA LEU A 69 -19.07 5.42 -3.51
C LEU A 69 -19.19 6.90 -3.90
N ARG A 70 -20.36 7.52 -3.71
CA ARG A 70 -20.55 8.98 -3.93
C ARG A 70 -19.91 9.82 -2.84
N LEU A 71 -19.87 9.35 -1.59
CA LEU A 71 -19.12 9.98 -0.49
C LEU A 71 -17.59 9.87 -0.70
N ASP A 72 -17.10 8.71 -1.17
CA ASP A 72 -15.70 8.49 -1.57
C ASP A 72 -15.31 9.31 -2.82
N ALA A 73 -16.27 9.75 -3.64
CA ALA A 73 -16.04 10.72 -4.72
C ALA A 73 -15.96 12.15 -4.17
N ALA A 74 -16.92 12.57 -3.34
CA ALA A 74 -16.93 13.86 -2.67
C ALA A 74 -15.64 14.11 -1.85
N ALA A 75 -15.17 13.08 -1.13
CA ALA A 75 -13.93 13.13 -0.37
C ALA A 75 -12.70 13.44 -1.23
N ARG A 76 -12.59 12.80 -2.41
CA ARG A 76 -11.48 13.05 -3.35
C ARG A 76 -11.60 14.45 -3.95
N TRP A 77 -12.78 14.79 -4.46
CA TRP A 77 -13.04 16.10 -5.05
C TRP A 77 -12.69 17.24 -4.07
N LEU A 78 -13.09 17.13 -2.80
CA LEU A 78 -12.74 18.10 -1.75
C LEU A 78 -11.24 18.20 -1.51
N ARG A 79 -10.53 17.06 -1.41
CA ARG A 79 -9.07 17.03 -1.23
C ARG A 79 -8.36 17.80 -2.36
N ASP A 80 -8.84 17.64 -3.59
CA ASP A 80 -8.30 18.30 -4.78
C ASP A 80 -8.56 19.83 -4.81
N GLN A 81 -9.33 20.40 -3.86
CA GLN A 81 -9.58 21.84 -3.72
C GLN A 81 -8.66 22.56 -2.71
N GLN A 82 -7.67 21.87 -2.11
CA GLN A 82 -6.78 22.52 -1.13
C GLN A 82 -5.81 23.48 -1.81
N GLU A 83 -5.51 24.63 -1.21
CA GLU A 83 -4.37 25.45 -1.64
C GLU A 83 -3.07 24.78 -1.16
N PRO A 84 -2.22 24.26 -2.07
CA PRO A 84 -1.16 23.31 -1.71
C PRO A 84 -0.01 23.87 -0.87
N ASN A 85 0.13 25.20 -0.76
CA ASN A 85 1.20 25.83 0.02
C ASN A 85 0.75 26.19 1.44
N SER A 86 -0.50 26.64 1.59
CA SER A 86 -1.03 27.21 2.83
C SER A 86 -1.90 26.24 3.63
N GLY A 87 -2.51 25.26 2.95
CA GLY A 87 -3.36 24.22 3.54
C GLY A 87 -4.85 24.54 3.64
N TYR A 88 -5.29 25.75 3.27
CA TYR A 88 -6.70 26.15 3.37
C TYR A 88 -7.55 25.63 2.22
N TYR A 89 -8.86 25.65 2.45
CA TYR A 89 -9.90 25.48 1.45
C TYR A 89 -10.68 26.78 1.25
N GLY A 90 -11.19 27.04 0.03
CA GLY A 90 -12.04 28.20 -0.28
C GLY A 90 -11.35 29.29 -1.10
N ASP A 91 -11.97 30.47 -1.17
CA ASP A 91 -11.47 31.58 -1.98
C ASP A 91 -10.31 32.32 -1.27
N LYS A 92 -9.18 32.48 -1.98
CA LYS A 92 -7.99 33.21 -1.51
C LYS A 92 -8.26 34.64 -0.99
N ASN A 93 -9.42 35.22 -1.30
CA ASN A 93 -9.81 36.56 -0.88
C ASN A 93 -10.78 36.56 0.33
N ARG A 94 -11.52 35.47 0.62
CA ARG A 94 -12.57 35.43 1.68
C ARG A 94 -12.91 34.02 2.19
N GLY A 95 -13.13 33.88 3.51
CA GLY A 95 -13.87 32.75 4.09
C GLY A 95 -13.07 31.46 4.25
N GLN A 96 -11.75 31.56 4.39
CA GLN A 96 -10.85 30.40 4.39
C GLN A 96 -11.01 29.58 5.67
N VAL A 97 -11.08 30.22 6.84
CA VAL A 97 -11.30 29.55 8.13
C VAL A 97 -12.65 28.81 8.16
N GLU A 98 -13.74 29.43 7.73
CA GLU A 98 -15.04 28.74 7.68
C GLU A 98 -14.99 27.56 6.70
N THR A 99 -14.49 27.77 5.48
CA THR A 99 -14.48 26.71 4.44
C THR A 99 -13.58 25.54 4.85
N THR A 100 -12.40 25.83 5.39
CA THR A 100 -11.45 24.81 5.89
C THR A 100 -12.06 23.98 7.01
N ALA A 101 -12.75 24.62 7.95
CA ALA A 101 -13.46 23.92 9.02
C ALA A 101 -14.62 23.04 8.49
N TRP A 102 -15.39 23.52 7.50
CA TRP A 102 -16.41 22.67 6.85
C TRP A 102 -15.81 21.45 6.16
N VAL A 103 -14.67 21.60 5.46
CA VAL A 103 -14.02 20.48 4.74
C VAL A 103 -13.40 19.47 5.71
N LEU A 104 -12.64 19.91 6.71
CA LEU A 104 -12.07 19.03 7.75
C LEU A 104 -13.15 18.20 8.44
N ARG A 105 -14.23 18.86 8.87
CA ARG A 105 -15.38 18.20 9.48
C ARG A 105 -16.06 17.23 8.52
N ALA A 106 -16.20 17.57 7.24
CA ALA A 106 -16.78 16.67 6.24
C ALA A 106 -15.93 15.42 6.02
N LEU A 107 -14.61 15.54 6.03
CA LEU A 107 -13.69 14.40 5.92
C LEU A 107 -13.75 13.51 7.19
N ALA A 108 -13.77 14.10 8.39
CA ALA A 108 -13.86 13.32 9.62
C ALA A 108 -15.23 12.64 9.85
N GLU A 109 -16.35 13.31 9.53
CA GLU A 109 -17.70 12.74 9.64
C GLU A 109 -18.02 11.69 8.55
N CYS A 110 -17.17 11.49 7.52
CA CYS A 110 -17.48 10.58 6.41
C CYS A 110 -17.17 9.09 6.69
N PRO A 111 -17.64 8.14 5.86
CA PRO A 111 -17.46 6.70 6.08
C PRO A 111 -16.01 6.16 6.00
N ARG A 112 -15.01 7.05 5.85
CA ARG A 112 -13.58 6.74 5.99
C ARG A 112 -13.00 7.20 7.32
N HIS A 113 -13.72 8.07 8.04
CA HIS A 113 -13.33 8.68 9.31
C HIS A 113 -11.90 9.24 9.28
N TYR A 114 -11.66 10.21 8.39
CA TYR A 114 -10.31 10.75 8.20
C TYR A 114 -9.73 11.32 9.51
N GLN A 115 -8.52 10.88 9.88
CA GLN A 115 -7.77 11.28 11.07
C GLN A 115 -6.66 12.29 10.72
N HIS A 116 -5.96 12.85 11.73
CA HIS A 116 -4.93 13.88 11.52
C HIS A 116 -3.80 13.38 10.60
N GLN A 117 -3.35 12.15 10.81
CA GLN A 117 -2.26 11.49 10.08
C GLN A 117 -2.60 11.14 8.62
N ASP A 118 -3.86 11.22 8.17
CA ASP A 118 -4.25 10.72 6.85
C ASP A 118 -3.75 11.58 5.66
N GLY A 119 -3.05 12.67 5.94
CA GLY A 119 -2.19 13.37 4.98
C GLY A 119 -2.22 14.90 5.08
N PRO A 120 -1.45 15.61 4.21
CA PRO A 120 -1.36 17.07 4.21
C PRO A 120 -2.70 17.79 3.98
N PHE A 121 -3.68 17.11 3.38
CA PHE A 121 -5.03 17.64 3.22
C PHE A 121 -5.82 17.72 4.54
N ILE A 122 -5.39 16.98 5.58
CA ILE A 122 -5.85 17.16 6.95
C ILE A 122 -4.86 18.03 7.73
N SER A 123 -3.59 17.64 7.83
CA SER A 123 -2.63 18.29 8.74
C SER A 123 -2.35 19.76 8.38
N LEU A 124 -2.16 20.12 7.09
CA LEU A 124 -1.96 21.53 6.71
C LEU A 124 -3.23 22.38 6.91
N ALA A 125 -4.41 21.77 6.84
CA ALA A 125 -5.69 22.42 7.10
C ALA A 125 -5.92 22.64 8.61
N ILE A 126 -5.51 21.68 9.46
CA ILE A 126 -5.46 21.82 10.91
C ILE A 126 -4.46 22.93 11.28
N ASP A 127 -3.24 22.88 10.76
CA ASP A 127 -2.23 23.93 10.92
C ASP A 127 -2.73 25.30 10.43
N PHE A 128 -3.51 25.34 9.35
CA PHE A 128 -4.13 26.59 8.90
C PHE A 128 -5.09 27.16 9.95
N LEU A 129 -5.96 26.34 10.55
CA LEU A 129 -6.87 26.79 11.60
C LEU A 129 -6.12 27.21 12.88
N THR A 130 -5.13 26.45 13.34
CA THR A 130 -4.36 26.78 14.56
C THR A 130 -3.53 28.06 14.38
N ARG A 131 -2.93 28.28 13.20
CA ARG A 131 -2.23 29.54 12.84
C ARG A 131 -3.17 30.75 12.75
N HIS A 132 -4.48 30.55 12.56
CA HIS A 132 -5.49 31.60 12.60
C HIS A 132 -6.10 31.82 14.00
N GLN A 133 -5.57 31.16 15.03
CA GLN A 133 -5.96 31.43 16.41
C GLN A 133 -5.32 32.73 16.94
N SER A 134 -6.15 33.72 17.21
CA SER A 134 -5.75 34.99 17.83
C SER A 134 -5.39 34.83 19.31
N SER A 135 -4.74 35.84 19.91
CA SER A 135 -4.36 35.82 21.33
C SER A 135 -5.56 35.62 22.26
N ASP A 136 -6.70 36.25 21.92
CA ASP A 136 -8.01 36.12 22.56
C ASP A 136 -8.63 34.70 22.52
N GLY A 137 -8.03 33.76 21.77
CA GLY A 137 -8.49 32.36 21.65
C GLY A 137 -9.40 32.10 20.45
N SER A 138 -9.95 33.13 19.81
CA SER A 138 -10.80 32.96 18.61
C SER A 138 -9.99 32.53 17.38
N ILE A 139 -10.64 31.77 16.49
CA ILE A 139 -10.07 31.32 15.21
C ILE A 139 -10.83 32.02 14.09
N ARG A 140 -10.14 32.83 13.27
CA ARG A 140 -10.76 33.75 12.31
C ARG A 140 -9.86 34.12 11.12
N ASP A 141 -10.45 34.41 9.96
CA ASP A 141 -9.73 35.06 8.86
C ASP A 141 -9.26 36.46 9.31
N TRP A 142 -8.07 36.89 8.87
CA TRP A 142 -7.54 38.21 9.22
C TRP A 142 -8.44 39.34 8.71
N GLY A 143 -8.76 40.30 9.58
CA GLY A 143 -9.69 41.40 9.29
C GLY A 143 -11.17 41.09 9.55
N THR A 144 -11.53 39.86 9.93
CA THR A 144 -12.89 39.51 10.38
C THR A 144 -13.26 40.32 11.63
N SER A 145 -14.50 40.81 11.69
CA SER A 145 -15.01 41.62 12.81
C SER A 145 -16.46 41.30 13.15
N GLY A 146 -16.89 41.70 14.36
CA GLY A 146 -18.24 41.44 14.86
C GLY A 146 -18.58 39.96 15.00
N ALA A 147 -19.86 39.62 14.83
CA ALA A 147 -20.39 38.26 15.06
C ALA A 147 -19.74 37.17 14.18
N ALA A 148 -19.14 37.53 13.05
CA ALA A 148 -18.47 36.60 12.15
C ALA A 148 -17.28 35.88 12.83
N ILE A 149 -16.59 36.51 13.78
CA ILE A 149 -15.49 35.89 14.53
C ILE A 149 -16.00 34.67 15.32
N ARG A 150 -17.14 34.83 16.01
CA ARG A 150 -17.72 33.74 16.82
C ARG A 150 -18.19 32.59 15.93
N ALA A 151 -18.83 32.89 14.80
CA ALA A 151 -19.24 31.87 13.83
C ALA A 151 -18.06 31.08 13.27
N GLN A 152 -16.97 31.75 12.86
CA GLN A 152 -15.76 31.08 12.38
C GLN A 152 -15.09 30.24 13.48
N THR A 153 -15.05 30.73 14.71
CA THR A 153 -14.48 29.98 15.84
C THR A 153 -15.34 28.74 16.18
N MET A 154 -16.67 28.85 16.18
CA MET A 154 -17.58 27.71 16.40
C MET A 154 -17.40 26.63 15.33
N HIS A 155 -17.22 27.01 14.07
CA HIS A 155 -16.91 26.05 13.00
C HIS A 155 -15.54 25.39 13.19
N ALA A 156 -14.50 26.18 13.48
CA ALA A 156 -13.15 25.67 13.69
C ALA A 156 -13.05 24.72 14.90
N VAL A 157 -13.74 25.02 16.01
CA VAL A 157 -13.79 24.13 17.19
C VAL A 157 -14.39 22.77 16.83
N ILE A 158 -15.59 22.72 16.23
CA ILE A 158 -16.20 21.43 15.85
C ILE A 158 -15.31 20.66 14.86
N ALA A 159 -14.65 21.35 13.94
CA ALA A 159 -13.72 20.69 13.02
C ALA A 159 -12.53 20.06 13.77
N LEU A 160 -11.87 20.81 14.65
CA LEU A 160 -10.69 20.36 15.39
C LEU A 160 -11.01 19.30 16.47
N GLU A 161 -12.20 19.35 17.08
CA GLU A 161 -12.67 18.35 18.06
C GLU A 161 -12.76 16.92 17.49
N HIS A 162 -12.90 16.76 16.17
CA HIS A 162 -12.98 15.42 15.55
C HIS A 162 -11.62 14.68 15.50
N PHE A 163 -10.49 15.37 15.64
CA PHE A 163 -9.16 14.78 15.49
C PHE A 163 -8.50 14.41 16.83
N GLY A 164 -8.92 15.03 17.93
CA GLY A 164 -8.65 14.56 19.30
C GLY A 164 -7.20 14.65 19.80
N ASP A 165 -6.26 15.22 19.03
CA ASP A 165 -4.84 15.20 19.36
C ASP A 165 -4.47 15.99 20.63
N GLU A 166 -3.45 15.51 21.36
CA GLU A 166 -2.85 16.25 22.48
C GLU A 166 -2.32 17.63 22.04
N ALA A 167 -1.82 17.74 20.81
CA ALA A 167 -1.38 19.00 20.20
C ALA A 167 -2.51 20.04 20.08
N LEU A 168 -3.77 19.59 19.90
CA LEU A 168 -4.93 20.46 19.75
C LEU A 168 -5.55 20.89 21.08
N VAL A 169 -5.32 20.17 22.19
CA VAL A 169 -5.90 20.46 23.51
C VAL A 169 -5.76 21.95 23.88
N LYS A 170 -4.54 22.50 23.83
CA LYS A 170 -4.28 23.91 24.20
C LYS A 170 -4.89 24.93 23.22
N HIS A 171 -5.14 24.53 21.98
CA HIS A 171 -5.86 25.36 21.01
C HIS A 171 -7.36 25.32 21.27
N LEU A 172 -7.93 24.14 21.52
CA LEU A 172 -9.34 23.93 21.86
C LEU A 172 -9.71 24.61 23.19
N GLU A 173 -8.93 24.43 24.26
CA GLU A 173 -9.11 25.12 25.55
C GLU A 173 -9.28 26.64 25.37
N ARG A 174 -8.39 27.26 24.59
CA ARG A 174 -8.40 28.69 24.31
C ARG A 174 -9.60 29.10 23.44
N ALA A 175 -10.01 28.25 22.49
CA ALA A 175 -11.16 28.52 21.64
C ALA A 175 -12.49 28.38 22.41
N HIS A 176 -12.63 27.39 23.30
CA HIS A 176 -13.76 27.29 24.22
C HIS A 176 -13.80 28.46 25.21
N ALA A 177 -12.66 28.87 25.77
CA ALA A 177 -12.56 30.04 26.63
C ALA A 177 -13.00 31.34 25.92
N TYR A 178 -12.76 31.46 24.61
CA TYR A 178 -13.28 32.55 23.79
C TYR A 178 -14.80 32.44 23.53
N LEU A 179 -15.29 31.24 23.21
CA LEU A 179 -16.70 31.03 22.89
C LEU A 179 -17.61 31.19 24.11
N GLY A 180 -17.12 30.84 25.30
CA GLY A 180 -17.92 30.73 26.53
C GLY A 180 -18.98 29.64 26.42
N ASP A 181 -20.07 29.80 27.15
CA ASP A 181 -21.22 28.90 27.02
C ASP A 181 -21.79 28.95 25.58
N TRP A 182 -21.86 27.79 24.95
CA TRP A 182 -22.45 27.63 23.62
C TRP A 182 -22.97 26.21 23.41
N ASP A 183 -23.90 26.06 22.48
CA ASP A 183 -24.44 24.75 22.08
C ASP A 183 -23.89 24.35 20.70
N PRO A 184 -23.01 23.33 20.62
CA PRO A 184 -22.58 22.74 19.36
C PRO A 184 -23.76 22.16 18.56
N GLY A 185 -24.86 21.76 19.21
CA GLY A 185 -26.11 21.28 18.62
C GLY A 185 -26.63 22.14 17.46
N VAL A 186 -26.51 23.48 17.60
CA VAL A 186 -26.88 24.47 16.58
C VAL A 186 -26.16 24.24 15.24
N LEU A 187 -24.92 23.75 15.26
CA LEU A 187 -24.12 23.41 14.06
C LEU A 187 -24.03 21.91 13.80
N LEU A 188 -24.39 21.06 14.77
CA LEU A 188 -24.46 19.62 14.63
C LEU A 188 -25.71 19.13 13.89
N GLY A 189 -26.66 20.00 13.51
CA GLY A 189 -27.68 19.72 12.49
C GLY A 189 -28.69 18.61 12.83
N PRO A 190 -29.48 18.12 11.85
CA PRO A 190 -30.48 17.09 12.08
C PRO A 190 -29.85 15.70 12.31
N ILE A 191 -30.46 14.94 13.21
CA ILE A 191 -30.25 13.50 13.38
C ILE A 191 -31.26 12.76 12.49
N TYR A 192 -30.82 11.71 11.79
CA TYR A 192 -31.66 10.92 10.89
C TYR A 192 -32.11 9.60 11.51
N ALA A 193 -33.22 9.07 11.03
CA ALA A 193 -33.71 7.72 11.31
C ALA A 193 -34.08 7.04 9.99
N ASP A 194 -33.92 5.72 9.88
CA ASP A 194 -34.19 5.01 8.63
C ASP A 194 -35.69 5.06 8.32
N THR A 195 -36.02 5.88 7.33
CA THR A 195 -37.37 6.33 7.01
C THR A 195 -37.45 6.64 5.53
N GLU A 196 -38.62 6.46 4.93
CA GLU A 196 -38.85 6.81 3.52
C GLU A 196 -38.49 8.28 3.23
N GLN A 197 -38.83 9.20 4.13
CA GLN A 197 -38.47 10.62 4.03
C GLN A 197 -36.95 10.84 3.98
N THR A 198 -36.19 10.12 4.82
CA THR A 198 -34.72 10.15 4.79
C THR A 198 -34.17 9.55 3.50
N ARG A 199 -34.78 8.47 3.00
CA ARG A 199 -34.38 7.84 1.73
C ARG A 199 -34.65 8.74 0.52
N ALA A 200 -35.81 9.41 0.48
CA ALA A 200 -36.14 10.43 -0.51
C ALA A 200 -35.20 11.66 -0.42
N ARG A 201 -34.74 12.02 0.79
CA ARG A 201 -33.74 13.08 0.98
C ARG A 201 -32.39 12.72 0.35
N VAL A 202 -31.92 11.48 0.48
CA VAL A 202 -30.73 10.99 -0.25
C VAL A 202 -30.92 11.08 -1.76
N THR A 203 -32.05 10.59 -2.29
CA THR A 203 -32.34 10.67 -3.73
C THR A 203 -32.26 12.11 -4.25
N LYS A 204 -32.84 13.07 -3.50
CA LYS A 204 -32.78 14.50 -3.85
C LYS A 204 -31.38 15.10 -3.74
N LEU A 205 -30.57 14.67 -2.77
CA LEU A 205 -29.18 15.11 -2.62
C LEU A 205 -28.30 14.55 -3.75
N LEU A 206 -28.39 13.25 -4.04
CA LEU A 206 -27.62 12.62 -5.12
C LEU A 206 -27.94 13.23 -6.49
N ALA A 207 -29.22 13.52 -6.78
CA ALA A 207 -29.64 14.18 -8.01
C ALA A 207 -29.20 15.66 -8.13
N ALA A 208 -28.70 16.27 -7.04
CA ALA A 208 -28.17 17.64 -7.03
C ALA A 208 -26.63 17.68 -7.06
N GLY A 209 -25.94 16.54 -7.04
CA GLY A 209 -24.49 16.44 -7.07
C GLY A 209 -23.96 16.08 -8.47
N GLY A 210 -22.88 16.73 -8.89
CA GLY A 210 -22.19 16.46 -10.16
C GLY A 210 -21.64 15.04 -10.25
N GLU A 211 -21.26 14.64 -11.46
CA GLU A 211 -20.64 13.33 -11.70
C GLU A 211 -19.21 13.24 -11.14
N ASP A 212 -18.55 14.39 -10.97
CA ASP A 212 -17.25 14.56 -10.33
C ASP A 212 -17.26 14.38 -8.80
N GLY A 213 -18.45 14.34 -8.18
CA GLY A 213 -18.62 14.30 -6.73
C GLY A 213 -18.79 15.67 -6.07
N SER A 214 -18.89 16.76 -6.84
CA SER A 214 -19.16 18.10 -6.32
C SER A 214 -20.65 18.34 -6.07
N TRP A 215 -20.98 19.28 -5.18
CA TRP A 215 -22.28 19.95 -5.11
C TRP A 215 -22.11 21.44 -5.32
N ASN A 216 -22.98 22.05 -6.13
CA ASN A 216 -22.94 23.47 -6.46
C ASN A 216 -24.09 24.23 -5.79
N GLY A 217 -23.85 25.46 -5.38
CA GLY A 217 -24.86 26.28 -4.70
C GLY A 217 -24.35 27.65 -4.23
N PRO A 218 -25.20 28.43 -3.53
CA PRO A 218 -24.92 29.83 -3.19
C PRO A 218 -23.68 30.07 -2.31
N ARG A 219 -23.19 29.07 -1.57
CA ARG A 219 -21.96 29.18 -0.76
C ARG A 219 -20.68 28.75 -1.49
N GLY A 220 -20.76 28.49 -2.80
CA GLY A 220 -19.65 27.99 -3.61
C GLY A 220 -19.44 26.48 -3.45
N PRO A 221 -18.81 25.81 -4.44
CA PRO A 221 -18.87 24.36 -4.54
C PRO A 221 -18.17 23.64 -3.38
N VAL A 222 -17.14 24.23 -2.77
CA VAL A 222 -16.41 23.63 -1.65
C VAL A 222 -17.29 23.49 -0.40
N ILE A 223 -17.95 24.58 0.03
CA ILE A 223 -18.85 24.55 1.20
C ILE A 223 -20.07 23.65 0.92
N GLU A 224 -20.67 23.74 -0.27
CA GLU A 224 -21.88 22.97 -0.58
C GLU A 224 -21.59 21.46 -0.72
N THR A 225 -20.42 21.08 -1.26
CA THR A 225 -19.93 19.68 -1.25
C THR A 225 -19.69 19.19 0.17
N ALA A 226 -18.99 19.97 1.01
CA ALA A 226 -18.75 19.60 2.40
C ALA A 226 -20.06 19.43 3.20
N ARG A 227 -21.04 20.33 3.02
CA ARG A 227 -22.36 20.24 3.65
C ARG A 227 -23.16 19.02 3.18
N ALA A 228 -23.18 18.76 1.87
CA ALA A 228 -23.84 17.58 1.32
C ALA A 228 -23.18 16.28 1.81
N MET A 229 -21.84 16.25 1.88
CA MET A 229 -21.06 15.12 2.37
C MET A 229 -21.32 14.82 3.85
N ILE A 230 -21.35 15.84 4.72
CA ILE A 230 -21.74 15.68 6.14
C ILE A 230 -23.16 15.09 6.23
N GLU A 231 -24.13 15.69 5.54
CA GLU A 231 -25.53 15.23 5.60
C GLU A 231 -25.69 13.78 5.10
N LEU A 232 -25.10 13.46 3.94
CA LEU A 232 -25.12 12.12 3.36
C LEU A 232 -24.37 11.08 4.19
N SER A 233 -23.30 11.46 4.91
CA SER A 233 -22.55 10.54 5.77
C SER A 233 -23.36 10.12 7.00
N ARG A 234 -24.12 11.05 7.60
CA ARG A 234 -25.01 10.74 8.72
C ARG A 234 -26.20 9.90 8.31
N ILE A 235 -26.72 10.13 7.11
CA ILE A 235 -27.75 9.24 6.56
C ILE A 235 -27.13 7.87 6.27
N TYR A 236 -25.91 7.79 5.74
CA TYR A 236 -25.18 6.54 5.57
C TYR A 236 -25.02 5.78 6.90
N GLU A 237 -24.65 6.43 8.00
CA GLU A 237 -24.55 5.80 9.33
C GLU A 237 -25.87 5.18 9.83
N VAL A 238 -27.00 5.65 9.30
CA VAL A 238 -28.36 5.18 9.63
C VAL A 238 -28.86 4.11 8.65
N VAL A 239 -28.53 4.20 7.35
CA VAL A 239 -28.97 3.24 6.31
C VAL A 239 -27.94 2.18 5.94
N ARG A 240 -26.70 2.25 6.46
CA ARG A 240 -25.69 1.20 6.30
C ARG A 240 -26.13 -0.06 7.05
N PRO A 241 -25.85 -1.27 6.52
CA PRO A 241 -26.02 -2.48 7.31
C PRO A 241 -25.19 -2.38 8.60
N ARG A 242 -25.85 -2.39 9.75
CA ARG A 242 -25.16 -2.57 11.03
C ARG A 242 -24.60 -3.99 11.08
N ALA A 243 -23.37 -4.14 11.57
CA ALA A 243 -22.74 -5.45 11.71
C ALA A 243 -23.54 -6.32 12.70
N THR A 244 -24.36 -7.22 12.17
CA THR A 244 -25.05 -8.24 12.96
C THR A 244 -24.02 -9.20 13.53
N THR A 245 -24.11 -9.54 14.83
CA THR A 245 -23.22 -10.50 15.48
C THR A 245 -23.21 -11.83 14.70
N THR A 246 -22.07 -12.11 14.06
CA THR A 246 -21.73 -13.32 13.30
C THR A 246 -22.91 -14.03 12.64
N ALA A 247 -23.55 -13.37 11.66
CA ALA A 247 -24.04 -14.13 10.52
C ALA A 247 -22.83 -14.91 9.96
N ALA A 248 -22.92 -16.23 9.85
CA ALA A 248 -21.80 -17.06 9.41
C ALA A 248 -21.30 -16.54 8.06
N ALA A 249 -20.09 -15.95 8.05
CA ALA A 249 -19.62 -15.16 6.93
C ALA A 249 -19.64 -16.03 5.68
N ARG A 250 -20.41 -15.63 4.66
CA ARG A 250 -20.51 -16.37 3.40
C ARG A 250 -19.09 -16.48 2.85
N ALA A 251 -18.55 -17.71 2.87
CA ALA A 251 -17.17 -17.97 2.52
C ALA A 251 -16.83 -17.25 1.21
N LEU A 252 -15.79 -16.42 1.23
CA LEU A 252 -15.36 -15.70 0.05
C LEU A 252 -15.12 -16.71 -1.09
N PRO A 253 -15.45 -16.36 -2.35
CA PRO A 253 -15.27 -17.30 -3.43
C PRO A 253 -13.77 -17.54 -3.59
N ALA A 254 -13.36 -18.78 -3.27
CA ALA A 254 -11.97 -19.22 -3.26
C ALA A 254 -11.29 -18.98 -4.62
N PHE A 255 -9.96 -18.97 -4.61
CA PHE A 255 -9.13 -18.81 -5.80
C PHE A 255 -9.52 -19.84 -6.87
N GLY A 256 -10.24 -19.40 -7.90
CA GLY A 256 -10.83 -20.26 -8.92
C GLY A 256 -10.01 -20.34 -10.19
N GLU A 257 -10.50 -21.10 -11.16
CA GLU A 257 -9.77 -21.30 -12.42
C GLU A 257 -9.67 -20.01 -13.26
N ALA A 258 -10.65 -19.11 -13.15
CA ALA A 258 -10.57 -17.78 -13.77
C ALA A 258 -9.44 -16.94 -13.17
N ASP A 259 -9.30 -16.94 -11.83
CA ASP A 259 -8.23 -16.23 -11.14
C ASP A 259 -6.87 -16.86 -11.45
N ARG A 260 -6.82 -18.20 -11.58
CA ARG A 260 -5.63 -18.96 -12.03
C ARG A 260 -5.20 -18.58 -13.44
N MET A 261 -6.11 -18.55 -14.40
CA MET A 261 -5.81 -18.22 -15.80
C MET A 261 -5.26 -16.79 -15.93
N GLU A 262 -5.88 -15.79 -15.29
CA GLU A 262 -5.37 -14.42 -15.37
C GLU A 262 -4.06 -14.24 -14.59
N THR A 263 -3.90 -14.89 -13.43
CA THR A 263 -2.62 -14.90 -12.69
C THR A 263 -1.49 -15.44 -13.56
N LEU A 264 -1.69 -16.58 -14.24
CA LEU A 264 -0.69 -17.17 -15.13
C LEU A 264 -0.44 -16.33 -16.39
N GLY A 265 -1.47 -15.68 -16.93
CA GLY A 265 -1.34 -14.69 -18.01
C GLY A 265 -0.48 -13.50 -17.59
N SER A 266 -0.75 -12.94 -16.40
CA SER A 266 0.01 -11.83 -15.81
C SER A 266 1.46 -12.20 -15.52
N MET A 267 1.71 -13.38 -14.95
CA MET A 267 3.06 -13.92 -14.75
C MET A 267 3.81 -14.10 -16.08
N THR A 268 3.11 -14.56 -17.12
CA THR A 268 3.69 -14.72 -18.47
C THR A 268 4.11 -13.37 -19.07
N ARG A 269 3.26 -12.35 -18.96
CA ARG A 269 3.57 -10.97 -19.40
C ARG A 269 4.80 -10.42 -18.67
N GLY A 270 4.85 -10.55 -17.34
CA GLY A 270 5.99 -10.09 -16.54
C GLY A 270 7.29 -10.85 -16.81
N ALA A 271 7.23 -12.15 -17.06
CA ALA A 271 8.42 -12.93 -17.43
C ALA A 271 8.98 -12.52 -18.79
N LEU A 272 8.12 -12.21 -19.77
CA LEU A 272 8.53 -11.70 -21.08
C LEU A 272 9.17 -10.31 -20.96
N PHE A 273 8.61 -9.42 -20.13
CA PHE A 273 9.24 -8.14 -19.79
C PHE A 273 10.67 -8.34 -19.24
N LEU A 274 10.85 -9.23 -18.26
CA LEU A 274 12.17 -9.49 -17.68
C LEU A 274 13.15 -10.05 -18.71
N ILE A 275 12.73 -10.89 -19.65
CA ILE A 275 13.60 -11.36 -20.74
C ILE A 275 14.01 -10.20 -21.65
N MET A 276 13.08 -9.34 -22.07
CA MET A 276 13.37 -8.15 -22.89
C MET A 276 14.31 -7.18 -22.17
N ALA A 277 14.12 -6.95 -20.87
CA ALA A 277 14.99 -6.11 -20.05
C ALA A 277 16.44 -6.66 -19.93
N GLY A 278 16.66 -7.95 -20.21
CA GLY A 278 17.98 -8.58 -20.24
C GLY A 278 18.71 -8.52 -21.59
N GLU A 279 18.06 -8.10 -22.68
CA GLU A 279 18.65 -8.16 -24.03
C GLU A 279 19.87 -7.25 -24.23
N GLY A 280 19.98 -6.17 -23.45
CA GLY A 280 21.14 -5.29 -23.41
C GLY A 280 22.31 -5.80 -22.54
N SER A 281 22.26 -7.04 -22.07
CA SER A 281 23.26 -7.68 -21.21
C SER A 281 23.66 -9.06 -21.75
N LYS A 282 24.63 -9.72 -21.09
CA LYS A 282 24.86 -11.15 -21.34
C LYS A 282 23.62 -11.93 -20.88
N LYS A 283 23.25 -12.95 -21.65
CA LYS A 283 22.08 -13.81 -21.37
C LYS A 283 22.11 -14.36 -19.94
N GLY A 284 21.02 -14.16 -19.18
CA GLY A 284 20.92 -14.57 -17.78
C GLY A 284 21.49 -13.56 -16.77
N GLN A 285 21.80 -12.33 -17.20
CA GLN A 285 22.29 -11.26 -16.35
C GLN A 285 21.41 -10.01 -16.52
N TRP A 286 21.14 -9.31 -15.41
CA TRP A 286 20.34 -8.10 -15.34
C TRP A 286 21.05 -7.04 -14.51
N GLY A 287 20.80 -5.76 -14.81
CA GLY A 287 21.47 -4.64 -14.15
C GLY A 287 21.36 -3.37 -14.99
N ALA A 288 22.36 -2.50 -14.93
CA ALA A 288 22.50 -1.41 -15.89
C ALA A 288 23.23 -1.92 -17.15
N PRO A 289 23.12 -1.23 -18.32
CA PRO A 289 23.88 -1.60 -19.52
C PRO A 289 25.38 -1.74 -19.25
N ASP A 290 25.97 -2.83 -19.75
CA ASP A 290 27.36 -3.28 -19.50
C ASP A 290 27.74 -3.48 -18.02
N LYS A 291 26.78 -3.46 -17.10
CA LYS A 291 26.96 -3.53 -15.64
C LYS A 291 25.90 -4.44 -15.00
N PRO A 292 26.05 -5.77 -15.14
CA PRO A 292 25.17 -6.71 -14.46
C PRO A 292 25.30 -6.55 -12.94
N ASP A 293 24.20 -6.79 -12.24
CA ASP A 293 24.05 -6.74 -10.79
C ASP A 293 23.61 -8.12 -10.32
N ALA A 294 24.43 -8.76 -9.48
CA ALA A 294 24.19 -10.13 -9.03
C ALA A 294 22.91 -10.25 -8.18
N GLY A 295 22.58 -9.22 -7.40
CA GLY A 295 21.38 -9.20 -6.55
C GLY A 295 20.10 -9.12 -7.36
N ILE A 296 20.01 -8.16 -8.29
CA ILE A 296 18.88 -8.05 -9.22
C ILE A 296 18.75 -9.32 -10.05
N SER A 297 19.86 -9.85 -10.56
CA SER A 297 19.85 -11.07 -11.36
C SER A 297 19.35 -12.28 -10.58
N ALA A 298 19.77 -12.47 -9.32
CA ALA A 298 19.26 -13.55 -8.48
C ALA A 298 17.74 -13.43 -8.21
N MET A 299 17.24 -12.22 -7.96
CA MET A 299 15.81 -11.97 -7.80
C MET A 299 15.02 -12.26 -9.10
N VAL A 300 15.55 -11.87 -10.27
CA VAL A 300 14.96 -12.21 -11.57
C VAL A 300 14.98 -13.72 -11.81
N LEU A 301 16.07 -14.42 -11.47
CA LEU A 301 16.20 -15.86 -11.66
C LEU A 301 15.25 -16.66 -10.75
N ALA A 302 15.02 -16.20 -9.51
CA ALA A 302 13.97 -16.75 -8.66
C ALA A 302 12.56 -16.47 -9.21
N ALA A 303 12.31 -15.24 -9.69
CA ALA A 303 11.05 -14.82 -10.28
C ALA A 303 10.69 -15.59 -11.56
N LEU A 304 11.63 -15.79 -12.49
CA LEU A 304 11.41 -16.59 -13.71
C LEU A 304 11.19 -18.08 -13.39
N GLN A 305 11.76 -18.58 -12.29
CA GLN A 305 11.51 -19.94 -11.82
C GLN A 305 10.14 -20.14 -11.16
N SER A 306 9.48 -19.07 -10.67
CA SER A 306 8.12 -19.18 -10.12
C SER A 306 7.07 -19.52 -11.18
N LEU A 307 7.34 -19.27 -12.47
CA LEU A 307 6.47 -19.70 -13.56
C LEU A 307 6.45 -21.24 -13.69
N PRO A 308 5.27 -21.86 -13.84
CA PRO A 308 5.16 -23.29 -14.11
C PRO A 308 5.69 -23.64 -15.51
N ALA A 309 6.02 -24.92 -15.71
CA ALA A 309 6.33 -25.46 -17.03
C ALA A 309 5.04 -25.85 -17.79
N PRO A 310 4.98 -25.70 -19.13
CA PRO A 310 6.02 -25.15 -20.00
C PRO A 310 6.12 -23.62 -19.91
N ARG A 311 7.36 -23.12 -19.79
CA ARG A 311 7.65 -21.67 -19.73
C ARG A 311 7.73 -21.07 -21.15
N PRO A 312 7.55 -19.74 -21.32
CA PRO A 312 7.73 -19.07 -22.61
C PRO A 312 9.12 -19.29 -23.22
N ALA A 313 9.21 -19.12 -24.54
CA ALA A 313 10.47 -19.25 -25.28
C ALA A 313 11.55 -18.31 -24.71
N GLY A 314 12.80 -18.76 -24.71
CA GLY A 314 13.93 -18.02 -24.13
C GLY A 314 14.05 -18.14 -22.60
N VAL A 315 12.94 -18.17 -21.86
CA VAL A 315 12.93 -18.11 -20.38
C VAL A 315 13.80 -19.16 -19.74
N GLN A 316 13.61 -20.45 -20.07
CA GLN A 316 14.42 -21.52 -19.46
C GLN A 316 15.92 -21.32 -19.73
N GLY A 317 16.29 -21.04 -20.98
CA GLY A 317 17.68 -20.81 -21.34
C GLY A 317 18.31 -19.55 -20.74
N ALA A 318 17.51 -18.61 -20.21
CA ALA A 318 17.99 -17.46 -19.44
C ALA A 318 18.14 -17.83 -17.95
N ILE A 319 17.25 -18.68 -17.41
CA ILE A 319 17.41 -19.29 -16.09
C ILE A 319 18.72 -20.08 -16.04
N ASP A 320 18.92 -21.03 -16.96
CA ASP A 320 20.09 -21.91 -16.98
C ASP A 320 21.41 -21.10 -16.98
N ALA A 321 21.53 -20.14 -17.91
CA ALA A 321 22.73 -19.32 -18.08
C ALA A 321 22.98 -18.34 -16.91
N GLY A 322 21.91 -17.85 -16.27
CA GLY A 322 22.05 -16.96 -15.12
C GLY A 322 22.42 -17.70 -13.84
N LEU A 323 21.89 -18.92 -13.63
CA LEU A 323 22.27 -19.76 -12.50
C LEU A 323 23.72 -20.26 -12.63
N ASP A 324 24.15 -20.68 -13.83
CA ASP A 324 25.57 -20.97 -14.13
C ASP A 324 26.46 -19.74 -13.81
N TRP A 325 25.99 -18.53 -14.13
CA TRP A 325 26.73 -17.30 -13.81
C TRP A 325 26.78 -17.02 -12.30
N LEU A 326 25.68 -17.17 -11.56
CA LEU A 326 25.71 -17.01 -10.10
C LEU A 326 26.68 -17.99 -9.43
N VAL A 327 26.74 -19.26 -9.87
CA VAL A 327 27.75 -20.21 -9.38
C VAL A 327 29.18 -19.71 -9.65
N SER A 328 29.41 -19.05 -10.79
CA SER A 328 30.72 -18.45 -11.12
C SER A 328 31.11 -17.20 -10.29
N LEU A 329 30.20 -16.69 -9.45
CA LEU A 329 30.45 -15.60 -8.49
C LEU A 329 30.72 -16.09 -7.06
N GLN A 330 30.89 -17.40 -6.85
CA GLN A 330 31.24 -17.94 -5.53
C GLN A 330 32.70 -17.66 -5.17
N ASN A 331 32.92 -16.96 -4.06
CA ASN A 331 34.25 -16.62 -3.53
C ASN A 331 34.83 -17.76 -2.68
N GLU A 332 36.12 -17.65 -2.32
CA GLU A 332 36.85 -18.66 -1.53
C GLU A 332 36.26 -18.92 -0.14
N ASP A 333 35.50 -17.97 0.42
CA ASP A 333 34.79 -18.11 1.70
C ASP A 333 33.39 -18.75 1.58
N GLY A 334 32.92 -18.99 0.35
CA GLY A 334 31.61 -19.55 0.04
C GLY A 334 30.52 -18.52 -0.31
N SER A 335 30.75 -17.22 -0.05
CA SER A 335 29.81 -16.15 -0.43
C SER A 335 29.58 -16.09 -1.94
N ILE A 336 28.42 -15.59 -2.38
CA ILE A 336 28.07 -15.45 -3.81
C ILE A 336 27.68 -13.99 -4.07
N HIS A 337 28.61 -13.19 -4.62
CA HIS A 337 28.37 -11.78 -4.92
C HIS A 337 29.43 -11.15 -5.85
N ASP A 338 29.09 -10.01 -6.44
CA ASP A 338 29.98 -9.16 -7.25
C ASP A 338 30.79 -8.11 -6.44
N GLY A 339 30.68 -8.13 -5.10
CA GLY A 339 31.53 -7.35 -4.19
C GLY A 339 30.79 -6.33 -3.29
N LYS A 340 29.47 -6.43 -3.17
CA LYS A 340 28.63 -5.61 -2.26
C LYS A 340 27.50 -6.43 -1.66
N LEU A 341 26.90 -5.92 -0.57
CA LEU A 341 25.68 -6.46 0.06
C LEU A 341 25.74 -7.99 0.26
N ALA A 342 26.86 -8.46 0.82
CA ALA A 342 27.31 -9.84 0.73
C ALA A 342 26.29 -10.87 1.25
N ASN A 343 25.60 -10.57 2.37
CA ASN A 343 24.47 -11.38 2.83
C ASN A 343 23.35 -11.39 1.78
N TYR A 344 22.83 -10.22 1.42
CA TYR A 344 21.62 -10.09 0.61
C TYR A 344 21.75 -10.78 -0.76
N ILE A 345 22.89 -10.60 -1.44
CA ILE A 345 23.15 -11.24 -2.74
C ILE A 345 23.39 -12.74 -2.58
N THR A 346 24.12 -13.19 -1.55
CA THR A 346 24.31 -14.62 -1.30
C THR A 346 22.98 -15.31 -0.98
N SER A 347 22.15 -14.71 -0.12
CA SER A 347 20.82 -15.20 0.25
C SER A 347 19.87 -15.29 -0.95
N ALA A 348 19.80 -14.24 -1.79
CA ALA A 348 19.02 -14.27 -3.03
C ALA A 348 19.53 -15.36 -3.99
N SER A 349 20.86 -15.50 -4.12
CA SER A 349 21.49 -16.52 -4.98
C SER A 349 21.21 -17.93 -4.49
N VAL A 350 21.29 -18.19 -3.18
CA VAL A 350 20.97 -19.48 -2.57
C VAL A 350 19.52 -19.88 -2.84
N MET A 351 18.57 -18.95 -2.70
CA MET A 351 17.16 -19.21 -3.05
C MET A 351 16.97 -19.54 -4.54
N ALA A 352 17.60 -18.77 -5.43
CA ALA A 352 17.52 -18.98 -6.88
C ALA A 352 18.16 -20.31 -7.33
N LEU A 353 19.30 -20.69 -6.75
CA LEU A 353 20.00 -21.95 -7.04
C LEU A 353 19.23 -23.16 -6.50
N ALA A 354 18.71 -23.08 -5.27
CA ALA A 354 17.93 -24.15 -4.64
C ALA A 354 16.62 -24.44 -5.39
N ALA A 355 15.95 -23.39 -5.91
CA ALA A 355 14.72 -23.52 -6.69
C ALA A 355 14.88 -24.39 -7.95
N SER A 356 16.07 -24.39 -8.58
CA SER A 356 16.33 -25.12 -9.83
C SER A 356 16.33 -26.63 -9.68
N ARG A 357 16.69 -27.12 -8.48
CA ARG A 357 16.84 -28.55 -8.13
C ARG A 357 17.89 -29.33 -8.94
N GLU A 358 18.72 -28.65 -9.75
CA GLU A 358 19.81 -29.28 -10.49
C GLU A 358 21.07 -29.45 -9.64
N ASP A 359 21.76 -30.58 -9.78
CA ASP A 359 22.89 -30.93 -8.92
C ASP A 359 24.09 -29.98 -9.07
N ARG A 360 24.30 -29.42 -10.28
CA ARG A 360 25.34 -28.39 -10.53
C ARG A 360 25.13 -27.09 -9.74
N HIS A 361 23.88 -26.67 -9.58
CA HIS A 361 23.54 -25.47 -8.80
C HIS A 361 23.52 -25.79 -7.29
N ARG A 362 23.07 -26.99 -6.93
CA ARG A 362 23.07 -27.49 -5.55
C ARG A 362 24.48 -27.63 -4.96
N ALA A 363 25.49 -27.94 -5.78
CA ALA A 363 26.88 -28.07 -5.33
C ALA A 363 27.44 -26.81 -4.66
N ALA A 364 26.96 -25.60 -5.03
CA ALA A 364 27.38 -24.34 -4.44
C ALA A 364 26.70 -24.02 -3.09
N LEU A 365 25.56 -24.65 -2.78
CA LEU A 365 24.72 -24.32 -1.62
C LEU A 365 25.40 -24.52 -0.26
N PRO A 366 26.17 -25.59 0.01
CA PRO A 366 26.77 -25.81 1.33
C PRO A 366 27.73 -24.68 1.73
N ALA A 367 28.62 -24.26 0.83
CA ALA A 367 29.58 -23.19 1.13
C ALA A 367 28.90 -21.83 1.34
N ALA A 368 27.85 -21.53 0.56
CA ALA A 368 27.06 -20.31 0.70
C ALA A 368 26.22 -20.28 2.00
N ARG A 369 25.62 -21.42 2.37
CA ARG A 369 24.95 -21.62 3.66
C ARG A 369 25.92 -21.43 4.82
N ASP A 370 27.08 -22.08 4.76
CA ASP A 370 28.08 -22.05 5.83
C ASP A 370 28.72 -20.66 5.95
N PHE A 371 28.73 -19.85 4.88
CA PHE A 371 29.02 -18.41 4.93
C PHE A 371 27.91 -17.63 5.64
N LEU A 372 26.64 -17.81 5.27
CA LEU A 372 25.51 -17.11 5.90
C LEU A 372 25.39 -17.40 7.40
N VAL A 373 25.72 -18.61 7.87
CA VAL A 373 25.80 -18.95 9.30
C VAL A 373 26.86 -18.12 10.03
N ARG A 374 28.03 -17.86 9.40
CA ARG A 374 29.12 -17.07 10.00
C ARG A 374 28.86 -15.55 9.99
N LEU A 375 27.85 -15.06 9.27
CA LEU A 375 27.45 -13.65 9.32
C LEU A 375 26.51 -13.33 10.50
N GLN A 376 26.18 -14.30 11.34
CA GLN A 376 25.34 -14.08 12.51
C GLN A 376 26.15 -13.45 13.64
N ALA A 377 25.60 -12.39 14.24
CA ALA A 377 26.16 -11.76 15.43
C ALA A 377 26.09 -12.73 16.63
N ASP A 378 27.16 -13.52 16.83
CA ASP A 378 27.29 -14.54 17.87
C ASP A 378 28.65 -14.43 18.60
N GLU A 379 28.98 -15.43 19.42
CA GLU A 379 30.22 -15.48 20.21
C GLU A 379 31.51 -15.52 19.35
N GLY A 380 31.43 -15.96 18.08
CA GLY A 380 32.53 -15.94 17.12
C GLY A 380 32.84 -14.54 16.60
N GLU A 381 31.79 -13.76 16.34
CA GLU A 381 31.89 -12.33 15.97
C GLU A 381 32.01 -11.39 17.19
N GLY A 382 32.15 -11.96 18.40
CA GLY A 382 32.40 -11.21 19.65
C GLY A 382 31.16 -10.70 20.38
N TYR A 383 29.95 -11.09 19.97
CA TYR A 383 28.69 -10.74 20.63
C TYR A 383 28.33 -11.76 21.73
N SER A 384 27.72 -11.28 22.81
CA SER A 384 27.07 -12.11 23.83
C SER A 384 25.55 -12.02 23.72
N GLU A 385 24.81 -12.95 24.34
CA GLU A 385 23.32 -12.93 24.34
C GLU A 385 22.74 -11.59 24.87
N GLY A 386 23.47 -10.89 25.74
CA GLY A 386 23.11 -9.57 26.26
C GLY A 386 23.29 -8.41 25.28
N ASP A 387 24.06 -8.59 24.20
CA ASP A 387 24.34 -7.53 23.24
C ASP A 387 23.19 -7.32 22.25
N LEU A 388 22.86 -6.05 22.01
CA LEU A 388 21.64 -5.60 21.33
C LEU A 388 21.29 -6.36 20.03
N TYR A 389 22.29 -6.71 19.22
CA TYR A 389 22.09 -7.33 17.91
C TYR A 389 22.35 -8.84 17.87
N TYR A 390 22.59 -9.49 19.01
CA TYR A 390 22.86 -10.93 19.08
C TYR A 390 21.80 -11.77 18.36
N GLY A 391 22.25 -12.73 17.54
CA GLY A 391 21.41 -13.58 16.70
C GLY A 391 20.96 -12.95 15.38
N GLY A 392 21.19 -11.66 15.16
CA GLY A 392 20.87 -10.98 13.91
C GLY A 392 21.92 -11.20 12.82
N ILE A 393 21.56 -10.90 11.56
CA ILE A 393 22.47 -10.88 10.40
C ILE A 393 22.33 -9.52 9.70
N GLY A 394 23.46 -8.86 9.38
CA GLY A 394 23.52 -7.57 8.67
C GLY A 394 23.70 -7.70 7.16
N TYR A 395 24.28 -6.70 6.50
CA TYR A 395 24.61 -6.77 5.07
C TYR A 395 25.88 -7.60 4.79
N GLY A 396 26.64 -7.98 5.83
CA GLY A 396 27.87 -8.78 5.72
C GLY A 396 29.16 -7.96 5.71
N GLY A 397 29.13 -6.76 6.32
CA GLY A 397 30.32 -5.92 6.52
C GLY A 397 30.11 -4.80 7.55
N ASP A 398 29.05 -4.90 8.35
CA ASP A 398 28.55 -3.86 9.24
C ASP A 398 28.02 -4.47 10.54
N GLU A 399 28.42 -3.89 11.67
CA GLU A 399 28.05 -4.28 13.05
C GLU A 399 26.58 -3.94 13.42
N LYS A 400 25.68 -3.97 12.42
CA LYS A 400 24.27 -3.57 12.54
C LYS A 400 23.33 -4.50 11.77
N PRO A 401 23.10 -5.73 12.28
CA PRO A 401 21.97 -6.55 11.86
C PRO A 401 20.62 -5.84 11.77
N ASP A 402 19.81 -6.27 10.82
CA ASP A 402 18.43 -5.83 10.65
C ASP A 402 17.51 -7.00 10.23
N LEU A 403 16.20 -6.80 10.35
CA LEU A 403 15.21 -7.85 10.09
C LEU A 403 15.01 -8.15 8.60
N SER A 404 15.30 -7.20 7.70
CA SER A 404 15.25 -7.40 6.24
C SER A 404 16.34 -8.37 5.77
N ASN A 405 17.56 -8.17 6.27
CA ASN A 405 18.72 -9.03 6.03
C ASN A 405 18.58 -10.38 6.74
N LEU A 406 18.08 -10.42 7.98
CA LEU A 406 17.83 -11.67 8.69
C LEU A 406 16.72 -12.50 8.01
N GLN A 407 15.61 -11.92 7.58
CA GLN A 407 14.52 -12.68 6.95
C GLN A 407 14.92 -13.28 5.59
N MET A 408 15.89 -12.69 4.89
CA MET A 408 16.50 -13.24 3.69
C MET A 408 17.44 -14.40 4.02
N ALA A 409 18.32 -14.22 5.01
CA ALA A 409 19.27 -15.24 5.44
C ALA A 409 18.57 -16.49 5.99
N LEU A 410 17.58 -16.36 6.88
CA LEU A 410 16.85 -17.52 7.43
C LEU A 410 16.13 -18.34 6.36
N GLU A 411 15.56 -17.69 5.34
CA GLU A 411 14.96 -18.40 4.21
C GLU A 411 16.00 -19.07 3.31
N ALA A 412 17.14 -18.42 3.07
CA ALA A 412 18.25 -19.01 2.34
C ALA A 412 18.85 -20.23 3.06
N LEU A 413 19.04 -20.16 4.38
CA LEU A 413 19.48 -21.29 5.20
C LEU A 413 18.49 -22.47 5.08
N ALA A 414 17.19 -22.23 5.22
CA ALA A 414 16.18 -23.27 5.03
C ALA A 414 16.16 -23.84 3.60
N ALA A 415 16.24 -22.98 2.57
CA ALA A 415 16.27 -23.39 1.16
C ALA A 415 17.53 -24.19 0.79
N SER A 416 18.66 -23.94 1.47
CA SER A 416 19.91 -24.70 1.31
C SER A 416 19.89 -26.09 1.99
N GLY A 417 18.86 -26.40 2.77
CA GLY A 417 18.78 -27.62 3.57
C GLY A 417 19.62 -27.56 4.86
N LEU A 418 19.61 -26.43 5.58
CA LEU A 418 20.01 -26.41 6.98
C LEU A 418 18.89 -27.01 7.84
N GLU A 419 19.25 -27.90 8.77
CA GLU A 419 18.29 -28.53 9.69
C GLU A 419 17.64 -27.49 10.63
N GLN A 420 16.35 -27.64 10.92
CA GLN A 420 15.55 -26.65 11.64
C GLN A 420 15.96 -26.47 13.10
N ASP A 421 16.61 -27.47 13.71
CA ASP A 421 17.12 -27.41 15.08
C ASP A 421 18.54 -26.83 15.18
N HIS A 422 19.13 -26.35 14.08
CA HIS A 422 20.46 -25.73 14.09
C HIS A 422 20.51 -24.44 14.93
N GLU A 423 21.61 -24.22 15.66
CA GLU A 423 21.76 -23.09 16.61
C GLU A 423 21.53 -21.71 15.97
N ALA A 424 21.84 -21.55 14.67
CA ALA A 424 21.58 -20.31 13.95
C ALA A 424 20.09 -19.88 13.98
N PHE A 425 19.16 -20.84 13.87
CA PHE A 425 17.72 -20.57 13.98
C PHE A 425 17.32 -20.21 15.42
N LYS A 426 17.91 -20.87 16.42
CA LYS A 426 17.65 -20.62 17.84
C LYS A 426 18.12 -19.23 18.27
N ARG A 427 19.36 -18.83 17.92
CA ARG A 427 19.88 -17.49 18.21
C ARG A 427 19.07 -16.39 17.56
N ALA A 428 18.59 -16.61 16.32
CA ALA A 428 17.77 -15.64 15.61
C ALA A 428 16.48 -15.26 16.38
N VAL A 429 15.93 -16.15 17.21
CA VAL A 429 14.79 -15.83 18.10
C VAL A 429 15.08 -14.62 18.96
N LYS A 430 16.30 -14.49 19.52
CA LYS A 430 16.66 -13.39 20.41
C LYS A 430 16.68 -12.04 19.69
N PHE A 431 17.12 -12.02 18.43
CA PHE A 431 17.04 -10.83 17.58
C PHE A 431 15.59 -10.49 17.20
N LEU A 432 14.80 -11.50 16.83
CA LEU A 432 13.38 -11.34 16.49
C LEU A 432 12.58 -10.76 17.67
N GLU A 433 12.82 -11.22 18.90
CA GLU A 433 12.26 -10.66 20.12
C GLU A 433 12.62 -9.18 20.32
N ARG A 434 13.87 -8.80 20.02
CA ARG A 434 14.36 -7.42 20.15
C ARG A 434 13.86 -6.47 19.05
N CYS A 435 13.44 -7.00 17.91
CA CYS A 435 12.72 -6.24 16.88
C CYS A 435 11.21 -6.13 17.14
N GLN A 436 10.61 -7.09 17.85
CA GLN A 436 9.18 -7.11 18.15
C GLN A 436 8.80 -6.08 19.22
N ASN A 437 7.74 -5.32 18.97
CA ASN A 437 7.07 -4.47 19.96
C ASN A 437 6.20 -5.30 20.90
N ARG A 438 6.87 -6.04 21.80
CA ARG A 438 6.27 -6.87 22.84
C ARG A 438 7.15 -6.87 24.09
N SER A 439 6.83 -6.03 25.08
CA SER A 439 7.70 -5.75 26.22
C SER A 439 7.85 -6.88 27.25
N GLU A 440 7.09 -7.98 27.14
CA GLU A 440 7.33 -9.19 27.96
C GLU A 440 8.27 -10.22 27.30
N SER A 441 8.87 -9.88 26.15
CA SER A 441 9.96 -10.65 25.51
C SER A 441 11.09 -9.77 24.98
N ASN A 442 10.82 -8.52 24.62
CA ASN A 442 11.83 -7.54 24.24
C ASN A 442 12.48 -6.92 25.48
N ASP A 443 13.79 -7.10 25.64
CA ASP A 443 14.59 -6.64 26.78
C ASP A 443 15.32 -5.31 26.53
N THR A 444 15.01 -4.61 25.42
CA THR A 444 15.74 -3.39 25.02
C THR A 444 15.20 -2.12 25.67
N GLU A 445 15.99 -1.47 26.53
CA GLU A 445 15.82 -0.05 26.86
C GLU A 445 17.15 0.67 26.60
N ARG A 446 17.12 1.75 25.82
CA ARG A 446 18.34 2.45 25.37
C ARG A 446 18.15 3.95 25.29
N SER A 447 19.13 4.71 25.78
CA SER A 447 19.21 6.16 25.55
C SER A 447 19.99 6.45 24.27
N VAL A 448 19.37 7.14 23.31
CA VAL A 448 19.96 7.57 22.04
C VAL A 448 19.68 9.06 21.88
N ASP A 449 20.72 9.88 21.74
CA ASP A 449 20.63 11.35 21.59
C ASP A 449 19.72 12.04 22.64
N GLY A 450 19.73 11.52 23.87
CA GLY A 450 18.92 12.02 24.99
C GLY A 450 17.48 11.52 25.03
N GLN A 451 17.06 10.66 24.10
CA GLN A 451 15.73 10.04 24.05
C GLN A 451 15.83 8.59 24.50
N VAL A 452 14.97 8.17 25.43
CA VAL A 452 14.90 6.77 25.89
C VAL A 452 13.93 6.01 24.99
N ILE A 453 14.45 5.02 24.27
CA ILE A 453 13.72 4.12 23.38
C ILE A 453 13.44 2.80 24.12
N VAL A 454 12.20 2.33 24.01
CA VAL A 454 11.66 1.11 24.65
C VAL A 454 10.75 0.35 23.66
N PRO A 455 10.51 -0.96 23.85
CA PRO A 455 9.50 -1.69 23.10
C PRO A 455 8.08 -1.16 23.34
N GLY A 456 7.28 -1.19 22.29
CA GLY A 456 5.82 -1.13 22.37
C GLY A 456 5.19 -2.46 22.79
N ASN A 457 3.87 -2.53 22.63
CA ASN A 457 3.06 -3.73 22.91
C ASN A 457 1.96 -3.95 21.85
N ASP A 458 2.20 -3.51 20.61
CA ASP A 458 1.27 -3.77 19.48
C ASP A 458 1.51 -5.15 18.83
N GLY A 459 2.59 -5.86 19.20
CA GLY A 459 2.94 -7.17 18.67
C GLY A 459 3.63 -7.16 17.30
N GLY A 460 3.69 -6.00 16.62
CA GLY A 460 4.35 -5.84 15.33
C GLY A 460 5.88 -5.72 15.44
N SER A 461 6.55 -5.40 14.34
CA SER A 461 8.01 -5.28 14.30
C SER A 461 8.54 -3.96 13.76
N ALA A 462 9.56 -3.44 14.44
CA ALA A 462 10.49 -2.45 13.91
C ALA A 462 11.47 -3.08 12.88
N TYR A 463 12.36 -2.27 12.29
CA TYR A 463 13.36 -2.73 11.31
C TYR A 463 14.56 -3.40 11.96
N ALA A 464 15.01 -2.85 13.09
CA ALA A 464 16.10 -3.37 13.91
C ALA A 464 15.82 -3.03 15.39
N PRO A 465 16.57 -3.59 16.36
CA PRO A 465 16.35 -3.37 17.79
C PRO A 465 16.36 -1.88 18.22
N GLY A 466 15.17 -1.34 18.44
CA GLY A 466 14.95 0.07 18.78
C GLY A 466 15.06 1.06 17.60
N ASP A 467 14.99 0.61 16.34
CA ASP A 467 15.07 1.47 15.15
C ASP A 467 14.02 1.13 14.09
N SER A 468 13.33 2.14 13.56
CA SER A 468 12.29 1.99 12.55
C SER A 468 12.26 3.18 11.57
N PRO A 469 12.40 2.92 10.25
CA PRO A 469 12.16 3.91 9.20
C PRO A 469 10.74 4.50 9.20
N ALA A 470 9.77 3.83 9.84
CA ALA A 470 8.41 4.36 10.05
C ALA A 470 8.34 5.43 11.15
N GLY A 471 9.44 5.68 11.87
CA GLY A 471 9.54 6.68 12.94
C GLY A 471 9.18 6.12 14.31
N PHE A 472 8.80 7.01 15.23
CA PHE A 472 8.62 6.68 16.65
C PHE A 472 7.35 7.31 17.22
N THR A 473 6.52 6.51 17.88
CA THR A 473 5.45 7.00 18.75
C THR A 473 6.06 7.54 20.04
N THR A 474 5.49 8.61 20.60
CA THR A 474 5.95 9.21 21.86
C THR A 474 4.98 8.86 22.98
N LEU A 475 5.50 8.32 24.08
CA LEU A 475 4.72 8.04 25.28
C LEU A 475 4.57 9.33 26.12
N SER A 476 3.56 9.38 26.99
CA SER A 476 3.27 10.54 27.85
C SER A 476 4.36 10.86 28.89
N ASP A 477 5.31 9.95 29.11
CA ASP A 477 6.52 10.15 29.92
C ASP A 477 7.73 10.64 29.10
N GLY A 478 7.57 10.85 27.79
CA GLY A 478 8.59 11.30 26.85
C GLY A 478 9.43 10.18 26.21
N ARG A 479 9.24 8.91 26.62
CA ARG A 479 9.92 7.77 25.98
C ARG A 479 9.41 7.54 24.56
N LYS A 480 10.20 6.82 23.77
CA LYS A 480 9.96 6.52 22.35
C LYS A 480 9.73 5.04 22.14
N VAL A 481 8.71 4.71 21.34
CA VAL A 481 8.47 3.36 20.82
C VAL A 481 8.72 3.39 19.32
N PRO A 482 9.61 2.53 18.75
CA PRO A 482 9.79 2.46 17.31
C PRO A 482 8.49 1.94 16.67
N ARG A 483 7.97 2.59 15.63
CA ARG A 483 6.70 2.16 15.02
C ARG A 483 6.86 0.82 14.31
N SER A 484 5.94 -0.10 14.59
CA SER A 484 5.77 -1.34 13.83
C SER A 484 5.30 -1.05 12.41
N TYR A 485 5.72 -1.82 11.41
CA TYR A 485 5.24 -1.64 10.04
C TYR A 485 5.20 -2.92 9.21
N GLY A 486 4.38 -2.88 8.15
CA GLY A 486 3.86 -4.06 7.45
C GLY A 486 4.92 -5.05 6.98
N SER A 487 5.90 -4.59 6.19
CA SER A 487 6.92 -5.49 5.64
C SER A 487 7.81 -6.11 6.72
N MET A 488 8.02 -5.41 7.85
CA MET A 488 8.80 -5.95 8.97
C MET A 488 7.97 -6.86 9.90
N THR A 489 6.68 -6.58 10.15
CA THR A 489 5.85 -7.52 10.90
C THR A 489 5.65 -8.85 10.16
N TYR A 490 5.50 -8.84 8.83
CA TYR A 490 5.51 -10.09 8.05
C TYR A 490 6.90 -10.75 8.02
N ALA A 491 8.00 -9.99 8.01
CA ALA A 491 9.35 -10.55 8.13
C ALA A 491 9.58 -11.21 9.50
N LEU A 492 9.06 -10.62 10.58
CA LEU A 492 9.07 -11.17 11.94
C LEU A 492 8.30 -12.49 12.00
N LEU A 493 7.07 -12.52 11.47
CA LEU A 493 6.26 -13.74 11.38
C LEU A 493 7.01 -14.85 10.61
N LYS A 494 7.62 -14.49 9.47
CA LYS A 494 8.44 -15.42 8.67
C LYS A 494 9.66 -15.94 9.44
N GLY A 495 10.34 -15.05 10.17
CA GLY A 495 11.49 -15.39 11.02
C GLY A 495 11.12 -16.35 12.15
N PHE A 496 10.02 -16.11 12.86
CA PHE A 496 9.51 -17.02 13.88
C PHE A 496 9.13 -18.40 13.33
N ILE A 497 8.57 -18.48 12.12
CA ILE A 497 8.26 -19.77 11.46
C ILE A 497 9.55 -20.55 11.15
N PHE A 498 10.57 -19.89 10.57
CA PHE A 498 11.86 -20.54 10.30
C PHE A 498 12.57 -20.95 11.60
N ALA A 499 12.48 -20.14 12.66
CA ALA A 499 12.97 -20.47 13.99
C ALA A 499 12.14 -21.52 14.76
N GLY A 500 11.08 -22.07 14.14
CA GLY A 500 10.32 -23.20 14.69
C GLY A 500 9.35 -22.86 15.83
N LEU A 501 8.99 -21.59 16.03
CA LEU A 501 7.97 -21.23 17.02
C LEU A 501 6.60 -21.78 16.60
N PRO A 502 5.84 -22.40 17.53
CA PRO A 502 4.51 -22.91 17.22
C PRO A 502 3.49 -21.76 17.09
N ARG A 503 2.36 -22.03 16.43
CA ARG A 503 1.33 -21.01 16.17
C ARG A 503 0.75 -20.38 17.45
N ASP A 504 0.70 -21.12 18.55
CA ASP A 504 0.17 -20.70 19.85
C ASP A 504 1.20 -20.03 20.77
N ASP A 505 2.43 -19.80 20.29
CA ASP A 505 3.42 -18.98 21.01
C ASP A 505 2.93 -17.53 21.17
N PRO A 506 3.00 -16.91 22.36
CA PRO A 506 2.55 -15.54 22.58
C PRO A 506 3.21 -14.49 21.66
N ARG A 507 4.45 -14.71 21.21
CA ARG A 507 5.17 -13.82 20.28
C ARG A 507 4.60 -13.95 18.87
N MET A 508 4.31 -15.19 18.44
CA MET A 508 3.67 -15.50 17.16
C MET A 508 2.23 -14.96 17.11
N GLN A 509 1.44 -15.15 18.18
CA GLN A 509 0.08 -14.63 18.28
C GLN A 509 0.04 -13.09 18.24
N ALA A 510 0.97 -12.40 18.91
CA ALA A 510 1.04 -10.95 18.89
C ALA A 510 1.36 -10.39 17.48
N ALA A 511 2.33 -11.00 16.77
CA ALA A 511 2.64 -10.63 15.39
C ALA A 511 1.48 -10.96 14.42
N TRP A 512 0.76 -12.06 14.66
CA TRP A 512 -0.41 -12.45 13.89
C TRP A 512 -1.60 -11.50 14.09
N GLU A 513 -1.86 -11.04 15.31
CA GLU A 513 -2.94 -10.08 15.56
C GLU A 513 -2.64 -8.72 14.92
N TRP A 514 -1.40 -8.23 15.01
CA TRP A 514 -0.97 -7.02 14.28
C TRP A 514 -1.22 -7.15 12.77
N VAL A 515 -0.89 -8.30 12.18
CA VAL A 515 -1.18 -8.62 10.76
C VAL A 515 -2.67 -8.58 10.44
N ARG A 516 -3.54 -9.04 11.35
CA ARG A 516 -5.00 -8.97 11.19
C ARG A 516 -5.55 -7.55 11.34
N GLU A 517 -4.99 -6.76 12.25
CA GLU A 517 -5.40 -5.37 12.48
C GLU A 517 -4.97 -4.42 11.35
N HIS A 518 -3.90 -4.75 10.64
CA HIS A 518 -3.26 -3.92 9.61
C HIS A 518 -3.24 -4.57 8.21
N TYR A 519 -4.11 -5.56 7.96
CA TYR A 519 -4.23 -6.16 6.62
C TYR A 519 -4.70 -5.11 5.60
N THR A 520 -3.90 -4.88 4.56
CA THR A 520 -4.18 -3.95 3.47
C THR A 520 -3.44 -4.37 2.20
N LEU A 521 -3.93 -3.91 1.05
CA LEU A 521 -3.32 -4.12 -0.26
C LEU A 521 -3.06 -2.79 -1.00
N ASP A 522 -3.20 -1.65 -0.31
CA ASP A 522 -3.04 -0.31 -0.87
C ASP A 522 -1.73 0.40 -0.45
N VAL A 523 -1.20 0.07 0.73
CA VAL A 523 -0.04 0.72 1.37
C VAL A 523 0.81 -0.33 2.09
N ASN A 524 2.03 0.04 2.46
CA ASN A 524 2.83 -0.64 3.49
C ASN A 524 2.47 0.02 4.84
N PRO A 525 1.63 -0.61 5.68
CA PRO A 525 1.04 0.03 6.86
C PRO A 525 2.06 0.32 7.95
N GLY A 526 1.83 1.35 8.76
CA GLY A 526 2.69 1.82 9.87
C GLY A 526 3.42 3.14 9.58
N PHE A 527 3.40 3.61 8.32
CA PHE A 527 4.02 4.87 7.88
C PHE A 527 3.06 6.05 7.82
N GLU A 528 1.81 5.90 8.30
CA GLU A 528 0.77 6.93 8.21
C GLU A 528 1.16 8.20 8.98
N GLU A 529 1.76 8.06 10.17
CA GLU A 529 2.28 9.17 10.97
C GLU A 529 3.70 9.65 10.53
N ALA A 530 4.07 9.46 9.27
CA ALA A 530 5.32 9.99 8.69
C ALA A 530 5.08 11.38 8.07
N PRO A 531 6.02 12.35 8.19
CA PRO A 531 5.86 13.68 7.56
C PRO A 531 5.84 13.68 6.01
N ASP A 532 6.25 12.58 5.39
CA ASP A 532 6.22 12.38 3.93
C ASP A 532 4.96 11.59 3.55
N PRO A 533 3.97 12.17 2.84
CA PRO A 533 2.76 11.46 2.43
C PRO A 533 3.01 10.35 1.39
N ALA A 534 4.21 10.27 0.79
CA ALA A 534 4.61 9.13 -0.03
C ALA A 534 5.09 7.93 0.81
N ALA A 535 5.36 8.10 2.12
CA ALA A 535 5.95 7.06 2.98
C ALA A 535 5.12 5.77 3.05
N ALA A 536 3.80 5.88 3.14
CA ALA A 536 2.88 4.73 3.13
C ALA A 536 2.94 3.90 1.84
N TYR A 537 3.49 4.43 0.74
CA TYR A 537 3.70 3.69 -0.49
C TYR A 537 5.12 3.14 -0.63
N GLN A 538 6.06 3.44 0.28
CA GLN A 538 7.44 2.98 0.18
C GLN A 538 7.55 1.47 0.49
N GLY A 539 8.19 0.72 -0.40
CA GLY A 539 8.41 -0.72 -0.20
C GLY A 539 7.16 -1.57 -0.38
N LEU A 540 6.22 -1.15 -1.23
CA LEU A 540 4.91 -1.79 -1.44
C LEU A 540 5.03 -3.16 -2.13
N PHE A 541 5.91 -3.32 -3.11
CA PHE A 541 6.15 -4.61 -3.77
C PHE A 541 6.97 -5.55 -2.89
N TYR A 542 7.93 -5.04 -2.13
CA TYR A 542 8.66 -5.80 -1.11
C TYR A 542 7.75 -6.21 0.06
N TYR A 543 6.80 -5.36 0.44
CA TYR A 543 5.72 -5.67 1.38
C TYR A 543 4.85 -6.82 0.84
N PHE A 544 4.32 -6.72 -0.38
CA PHE A 544 3.53 -7.78 -1.01
C PHE A 544 4.30 -9.10 -1.11
N HIS A 545 5.58 -9.07 -1.48
CA HIS A 545 6.43 -10.26 -1.55
C HIS A 545 6.62 -10.92 -0.17
N THR A 546 6.98 -10.13 0.84
CA THR A 546 7.19 -10.62 2.21
C THR A 546 5.87 -11.13 2.81
N MET A 547 4.77 -10.41 2.58
CA MET A 547 3.40 -10.77 2.97
C MET A 547 2.99 -12.10 2.38
N ALA A 548 3.01 -12.26 1.05
CA ALA A 548 2.60 -13.50 0.40
C ALA A 548 3.43 -14.69 0.89
N ARG A 549 4.74 -14.48 1.08
CA ARG A 549 5.62 -15.56 1.52
C ARG A 549 5.42 -15.92 2.99
N ALA A 550 5.21 -14.95 3.87
CA ALA A 550 4.89 -15.18 5.27
C ALA A 550 3.53 -15.86 5.43
N LEU A 551 2.51 -15.50 4.66
CA LEU A 551 1.17 -16.09 4.71
C LEU A 551 1.12 -17.51 4.14
N ASP A 552 1.86 -17.77 3.06
CA ASP A 552 2.04 -19.11 2.49
C ASP A 552 2.74 -20.05 3.49
N LEU A 553 3.84 -19.59 4.11
CA LEU A 553 4.55 -20.33 5.17
C LEU A 553 3.72 -20.49 6.45
N TYR A 554 2.92 -19.48 6.82
CA TYR A 554 2.03 -19.56 7.97
C TYR A 554 0.87 -20.54 7.73
N GLY A 555 0.55 -20.86 6.47
CA GLY A 555 -0.36 -21.94 6.10
C GLY A 555 -1.83 -21.65 6.39
N VAL A 556 -2.31 -20.51 5.91
CA VAL A 556 -3.69 -20.03 6.03
C VAL A 556 -4.26 -19.63 4.67
N GLU A 557 -5.54 -19.89 4.41
CA GLU A 557 -6.23 -19.51 3.16
C GLU A 557 -7.08 -18.24 3.31
N THR A 558 -7.40 -17.85 4.55
CA THR A 558 -8.22 -16.68 4.89
C THR A 558 -7.61 -15.93 6.06
N ILE A 559 -7.54 -14.61 5.96
CA ILE A 559 -7.26 -13.69 7.08
C ILE A 559 -8.60 -13.11 7.53
N THR A 560 -8.85 -12.96 8.83
CA THR A 560 -10.01 -12.19 9.32
C THR A 560 -9.48 -10.91 9.91
N ASP A 561 -9.92 -9.75 9.42
CA ASP A 561 -9.41 -8.46 9.91
C ASP A 561 -9.92 -8.12 11.33
N LYS A 562 -9.66 -6.88 11.79
CA LYS A 562 -10.20 -6.34 13.04
C LYS A 562 -11.69 -5.99 13.02
N THR A 563 -12.32 -5.88 11.85
CA THR A 563 -13.78 -5.67 11.71
C THR A 563 -14.57 -6.99 11.70
N GLY A 564 -13.88 -8.13 11.60
CA GLY A 564 -14.48 -9.46 11.45
C GLY A 564 -14.73 -9.86 10.00
N GLN A 565 -14.26 -9.06 9.04
CA GLN A 565 -14.32 -9.34 7.61
C GLN A 565 -13.26 -10.40 7.23
N PRO A 566 -13.67 -11.54 6.63
CA PRO A 566 -12.71 -12.48 6.05
C PRO A 566 -12.13 -11.93 4.73
N HIS A 567 -10.88 -12.30 4.47
CA HIS A 567 -10.09 -11.90 3.30
C HIS A 567 -9.42 -13.12 2.67
N ALA A 568 -9.71 -13.37 1.39
CA ALA A 568 -9.17 -14.49 0.62
C ALA A 568 -7.82 -14.06 0.02
N TRP A 569 -6.82 -13.87 0.88
CA TRP A 569 -5.60 -13.11 0.59
C TRP A 569 -4.91 -13.51 -0.73
N ARG A 570 -4.82 -14.81 -1.03
CA ARG A 570 -4.23 -15.34 -2.27
C ARG A 570 -4.87 -14.71 -3.52
N ARG A 571 -6.20 -14.58 -3.49
CA ARG A 571 -7.02 -14.09 -4.59
C ARG A 571 -7.03 -12.56 -4.65
N GLU A 572 -7.13 -11.91 -3.49
CA GLU A 572 -7.14 -10.45 -3.39
C GLU A 572 -5.80 -9.86 -3.81
N LEU A 573 -4.68 -10.44 -3.35
CA LEU A 573 -3.33 -10.01 -3.70
C LEU A 573 -2.98 -10.29 -5.17
N ALA A 574 -3.38 -11.45 -5.70
CA ALA A 574 -3.22 -11.74 -7.13
C ALA A 574 -4.02 -10.76 -8.00
N GLY A 575 -5.30 -10.52 -7.67
CA GLY A 575 -6.15 -9.54 -8.36
C GLY A 575 -5.60 -8.12 -8.27
N ARG A 576 -5.03 -7.73 -7.11
CA ARG A 576 -4.34 -6.45 -6.92
C ARG A 576 -3.14 -6.31 -7.86
N LEU A 577 -2.25 -7.29 -7.91
CA LEU A 577 -1.08 -7.25 -8.77
C LEU A 577 -1.46 -7.28 -10.26
N VAL A 578 -2.42 -8.10 -10.67
CA VAL A 578 -2.98 -8.08 -12.04
C VAL A 578 -3.45 -6.67 -12.42
N ALA A 579 -4.19 -5.99 -11.53
CA ALA A 579 -4.69 -4.64 -11.76
C ALA A 579 -3.61 -3.53 -11.69
N MET A 580 -2.42 -3.83 -11.16
CA MET A 580 -1.27 -2.94 -11.10
C MET A 580 -0.26 -3.16 -12.24
N GLN A 581 -0.50 -4.16 -13.11
CA GLN A 581 0.43 -4.48 -14.20
C GLN A 581 0.33 -3.46 -15.34
N SER A 582 1.48 -3.04 -15.88
CA SER A 582 1.57 -2.23 -17.09
C SER A 582 0.89 -2.94 -18.28
N PRO A 583 -0.09 -2.31 -18.94
CA PRO A 583 -0.71 -2.85 -20.15
C PRO A 583 0.16 -2.66 -21.41
N GLU A 584 1.24 -1.86 -21.33
CA GLU A 584 2.09 -1.53 -22.47
C GLU A 584 3.21 -2.57 -22.69
N ASP A 585 3.84 -3.02 -21.60
CA ASP A 585 5.00 -3.93 -21.63
C ASP A 585 4.90 -5.12 -20.67
N GLY A 586 3.91 -5.16 -19.77
CA GLY A 586 3.74 -6.22 -18.78
C GLY A 586 4.59 -6.07 -17.51
N SER A 587 5.28 -4.95 -17.32
CA SER A 587 6.07 -4.64 -16.12
C SER A 587 5.22 -4.23 -14.90
N TRP A 588 5.89 -4.08 -13.75
CA TRP A 588 5.40 -3.36 -12.58
C TRP A 588 6.44 -2.32 -12.11
N VAL A 589 5.97 -1.17 -11.63
CA VAL A 589 6.79 -0.08 -11.06
C VAL A 589 6.01 0.58 -9.91
N ASN A 590 6.70 0.99 -8.84
CA ASN A 590 6.11 1.85 -7.83
C ASN A 590 6.23 3.33 -8.23
N HIS A 591 5.24 3.82 -8.98
CA HIS A 591 5.17 5.22 -9.40
C HIS A 591 4.88 6.20 -8.26
N ASN A 592 4.26 5.74 -7.16
CA ASN A 592 3.93 6.57 -6.00
C ASN A 592 5.16 6.85 -5.13
N ALA A 593 6.06 5.87 -5.00
CA ALA A 593 7.26 5.95 -4.18
C ALA A 593 8.41 5.12 -4.78
N PRO A 594 9.27 5.70 -5.63
CA PRO A 594 10.38 4.98 -6.28
C PRO A 594 11.56 4.64 -5.35
N ARG A 595 11.43 4.93 -4.04
CA ARG A 595 12.43 4.67 -2.99
C ARG A 595 12.58 3.15 -2.76
N TRP A 596 13.69 2.76 -2.13
CA TRP A 596 14.08 1.34 -1.93
C TRP A 596 14.06 0.52 -3.23
N TRP A 597 14.47 1.16 -4.34
CA TRP A 597 14.61 0.58 -5.68
C TRP A 597 13.31 0.13 -6.35
N GLU A 598 12.12 0.42 -5.79
CA GLU A 598 10.84 0.04 -6.43
C GLU A 598 10.48 0.92 -7.65
N GLY A 599 11.24 2.00 -7.88
CA GLY A 599 11.26 2.71 -9.17
C GLY A 599 11.99 1.95 -10.29
N ASN A 600 12.66 0.83 -10.00
CA ASN A 600 13.29 -0.04 -11.00
C ASN A 600 12.28 -1.13 -11.45
N PRO A 601 11.83 -1.12 -12.73
CA PRO A 601 10.84 -2.08 -13.21
C PRO A 601 11.31 -3.53 -13.16
N VAL A 602 12.61 -3.79 -13.26
CA VAL A 602 13.17 -5.16 -13.21
C VAL A 602 13.00 -5.75 -11.80
N LEU A 603 13.28 -4.97 -10.76
CA LEU A 603 13.15 -5.42 -9.38
C LEU A 603 11.69 -5.50 -8.93
N ALA A 604 10.88 -4.47 -9.24
CA ALA A 604 9.46 -4.46 -8.90
C ALA A 604 8.67 -5.57 -9.64
N THR A 605 8.98 -5.85 -10.91
CA THR A 605 8.44 -7.02 -11.63
C THR A 605 8.91 -8.34 -11.01
N SER A 606 10.15 -8.44 -10.54
CA SER A 606 10.64 -9.64 -9.86
C SER A 606 9.88 -9.93 -8.56
N TYR A 607 9.66 -8.90 -7.73
CA TYR A 607 8.80 -9.02 -6.55
C TYR A 607 7.36 -9.38 -6.92
N ALA A 608 6.77 -8.78 -7.96
CA ALA A 608 5.42 -9.11 -8.42
C ALA A 608 5.30 -10.58 -8.85
N LEU A 609 6.25 -11.11 -9.65
CA LEU A 609 6.25 -12.52 -10.08
C LEU A 609 6.48 -13.50 -8.92
N LEU A 610 7.33 -13.17 -7.94
CA LEU A 610 7.50 -13.97 -6.73
C LEU A 610 6.24 -13.96 -5.86
N THR A 611 5.57 -12.81 -5.77
CA THR A 611 4.29 -12.66 -5.05
C THR A 611 3.18 -13.46 -5.72
N LEU A 612 3.01 -13.34 -7.04
CA LEU A 612 2.02 -14.10 -7.81
C LEU A 612 2.29 -15.61 -7.71
N GLY A 613 3.56 -16.03 -7.76
CA GLY A 613 3.95 -17.43 -7.58
C GLY A 613 3.65 -17.98 -6.17
N ALA A 614 3.83 -17.18 -5.13
CA ALA A 614 3.48 -17.55 -3.75
C ALA A 614 1.97 -17.47 -3.47
N ALA A 615 1.24 -16.57 -4.14
CA ALA A 615 -0.21 -16.46 -4.01
C ALA A 615 -0.94 -17.59 -4.76
N LEU A 616 -0.45 -18.00 -5.93
CA LEU A 616 -1.02 -19.05 -6.77
C LEU A 616 -1.12 -20.39 -6.01
N PRO A 617 -2.33 -20.91 -5.72
CA PRO A 617 -2.46 -22.17 -5.00
C PRO A 617 -1.85 -23.33 -5.80
N PRO A 618 -1.17 -24.29 -5.15
CA PRO A 618 -0.68 -25.49 -5.81
C PRO A 618 -1.83 -26.23 -6.50
N GLN A 619 -1.55 -26.87 -7.63
CA GLN A 619 -2.54 -27.72 -8.28
C GLN A 619 -2.82 -28.95 -7.41
N SER A 620 -4.09 -29.18 -7.09
CA SER A 620 -4.56 -30.44 -6.54
C SER A 620 -4.15 -31.59 -7.47
N LYS A 621 -3.56 -32.65 -6.89
CA LYS A 621 -3.20 -33.88 -7.60
C LYS A 621 -4.40 -34.80 -7.80
#